data_AF-A0A1Z4BZN7-F1
#
_entry.id   AF-A0A1Z4BZN7-F1
#
_cell.length_a   1.000
_cell.length_b   1.000
_cell.length_c   1.000
_cell.angle_alpha   90.00
_cell.angle_beta   90.00
_cell.angle_gamma   90.00
#
_symmetry.space_group_name_H-M   'P 1'
#
loop_
_entity.id
_entity.type
_entity.pdbx_description
1 polymer ?
#
loop_
_entity_poly.entity_id
_entity_poly.type
_entity_poly.pdbx_seq_one_letter_code
_entity_poly.pdbx_strand_id
1 'polypeptide(L)'
;MDLHSNYNGHIMNTYNNLELKPLALLILALMPLAASAQTSQHFGLGMPAPLQISDLPASQFRAKLNTLPAKAQAKALNTLRGLSFTDKDLPYLQVDNTGGILYVDSFLPPAAPATALSSTAETVPLITAAEAFALHSKKGAKNIIYLDFNGMDVTGTAWNAGTVTTYKALAYDLDGSPGTFSPTELNNIADIWHRVAEDYMPFNVDVTTKQPKTFGPTVGRILITKNVDKNGVAMPASTAGGVAYVGAWGDSNYGYYSPALVYYNNLGSGYPPYVAEAAAHEMGHNQGLSHDGTSTVGYYAGLGSGYVSWGPIMGVGYYTNVTQWSKGEYPDANQKQDDVAIIATNMGYRPDDHGKTLTTATPLVVNAAGTIAATNPETDPFNSNPANKGVIGKLNDVDMFTFYAGAGAVNITVTPAWDAFYHNNQRGANLDIKATLYDWNGKVVQAIDPLDETKAVLSATVPAGQYYLSVKGVGNSVTPYSTYDSLGQYFIRGTVTP
;
A
#
# COMPACT_ATOMS: atom_id res chain seq x y z
N MET A 1 13.57 15.31 70.05
CA MET A 1 14.93 15.84 69.87
C MET A 1 14.92 16.62 68.57
N ASP A 2 14.70 17.93 68.74
CA ASP A 2 15.04 19.12 67.94
C ASP A 2 14.96 19.05 66.39
N LEU A 3 14.01 19.73 65.71
CA LEU A 3 13.74 21.18 65.53
C LEU A 3 14.70 21.84 64.51
N HIS A 4 14.19 22.25 63.32
CA HIS A 4 13.97 23.66 62.86
C HIS A 4 15.26 24.48 62.64
N SER A 5 15.46 25.38 61.67
CA SER A 5 14.66 26.03 60.61
C SER A 5 15.56 26.94 59.75
N ASN A 6 15.18 27.18 58.49
CA ASN A 6 15.11 28.46 57.76
C ASN A 6 16.29 29.47 57.67
N TYR A 7 16.70 29.73 56.41
CA TYR A 7 16.68 31.02 55.69
C TYR A 7 17.08 32.33 56.42
N ASN A 8 18.05 33.10 55.87
CA ASN A 8 17.85 34.24 54.94
C ASN A 8 19.03 35.26 54.89
N GLY A 9 19.30 35.78 53.67
CA GLY A 9 19.76 37.15 53.35
C GLY A 9 21.21 37.54 53.66
N HIS A 10 21.85 38.53 53.03
CA HIS A 10 21.69 39.31 51.79
C HIS A 10 22.91 40.28 51.75
N ILE A 11 23.47 40.57 50.55
CA ILE A 11 24.02 41.88 50.11
C ILE A 11 25.52 42.27 50.36
N MET A 12 26.19 42.49 49.20
CA MET A 12 27.26 43.42 48.78
C MET A 12 28.69 43.37 49.37
N ASN A 13 29.73 43.27 48.51
CA ASN A 13 30.40 44.45 47.90
C ASN A 13 31.57 44.12 46.92
N THR A 14 31.65 44.94 45.85
CA THR A 14 32.83 45.54 45.16
C THR A 14 33.93 44.74 44.42
N TYR A 15 34.09 45.15 43.14
CA TYR A 15 35.19 45.14 42.18
C TYR A 15 36.66 44.96 42.66
N ASN A 16 37.47 44.18 41.90
CA ASN A 16 38.65 44.70 41.17
C ASN A 16 39.37 43.67 40.27
N ASN A 17 39.51 44.05 39.00
CA ASN A 17 40.59 43.83 38.01
C ASN A 17 41.57 42.65 38.13
N LEU A 18 41.56 41.76 37.13
CA LEU A 18 42.78 41.12 36.62
C LEU A 18 42.73 40.99 35.09
N GLU A 19 43.82 41.43 34.47
CA GLU A 19 44.06 41.56 33.03
C GLU A 19 44.02 40.22 32.26
N LEU A 20 43.37 40.22 31.10
CA LEU A 20 43.45 39.13 30.12
C LEU A 20 44.76 39.22 29.32
N LYS A 21 45.55 38.14 29.34
CA LYS A 21 46.56 37.85 28.29
C LYS A 21 45.92 36.92 27.24
N PRO A 22 46.11 37.15 25.92
CA PRO A 22 45.52 36.31 24.91
C PRO A 22 46.28 34.98 24.81
N LEU A 23 45.58 33.87 25.05
CA LEU A 23 46.03 32.52 24.75
C LEU A 23 45.75 32.26 23.26
N ALA A 24 46.79 32.01 22.47
CA ALA A 24 46.64 31.65 21.06
C ALA A 24 45.95 30.27 20.93
N LEU A 25 44.70 30.27 20.47
CA LEU A 25 43.92 29.07 20.19
C LEU A 25 44.28 28.59 18.78
N LEU A 26 44.98 27.46 18.68
CA LEU A 26 45.27 26.77 17.42
C LEU A 26 43.96 26.12 16.94
N ILE A 27 43.25 26.77 16.03
CA ILE A 27 42.06 26.22 15.37
C ILE A 27 42.53 25.14 14.39
N LEU A 28 42.39 23.87 14.77
CA LEU A 28 42.44 22.76 13.83
C LEU A 28 41.19 22.87 12.94
N ALA A 29 41.37 23.30 11.69
CA ALA A 29 40.32 23.29 10.70
C ALA A 29 39.93 21.83 10.40
N LEU A 30 38.91 21.32 11.10
CA LEU A 30 38.13 20.17 10.64
C LEU A 30 37.40 20.62 9.38
N MET A 31 38.03 20.39 8.22
CA MET A 31 37.31 20.43 6.96
C MET A 31 36.23 19.35 7.04
N PRO A 32 34.94 19.69 6.90
CA PRO A 32 33.95 18.66 6.67
C PRO A 32 34.33 18.01 5.36
N LEU A 33 34.73 16.73 5.42
CA LEU A 33 34.65 15.87 4.25
C LEU A 33 33.19 15.92 3.81
N ALA A 34 32.90 16.69 2.78
CA ALA A 34 31.65 16.58 2.07
C ALA A 34 31.59 15.13 1.57
N ALA A 35 30.89 14.28 2.31
CA ALA A 35 30.43 13.02 1.76
C ALA A 35 29.60 13.41 0.54
N SER A 36 30.14 13.15 -0.66
CA SER A 36 29.37 13.23 -1.89
C SER A 36 28.11 12.40 -1.64
N ALA A 37 26.93 13.03 -1.71
CA ALA A 37 25.68 12.27 -1.76
C ALA A 37 25.83 11.27 -2.92
N GLN A 38 25.90 9.98 -2.61
CA GLN A 38 26.09 8.96 -3.61
C GLN A 38 24.76 8.83 -4.35
N THR A 39 24.60 9.56 -5.45
CA THR A 39 23.37 9.51 -6.25
C THR A 39 23.23 8.11 -6.86
N SER A 40 22.04 7.52 -6.74
CA SER A 40 21.72 6.26 -7.42
C SER A 40 21.86 6.46 -8.93
N GLN A 41 22.43 5.46 -9.61
CA GLN A 41 22.54 5.48 -11.06
C GLN A 41 21.23 4.97 -11.66
N HIS A 42 20.62 5.77 -12.54
CA HIS A 42 19.36 5.45 -13.20
C HIS A 42 19.59 4.73 -14.55
N PHE A 43 18.70 3.79 -14.88
CA PHE A 43 18.73 2.97 -16.09
C PHE A 43 17.35 2.82 -16.75
N GLY A 44 17.38 2.48 -18.05
CA GLY A 44 16.20 2.14 -18.83
C GLY A 44 15.43 3.37 -19.34
N LEU A 45 14.15 3.44 -19.02
CA LEU A 45 13.25 4.50 -19.50
C LEU A 45 13.66 5.87 -18.95
N GLY A 46 13.99 6.81 -19.84
CA GLY A 46 14.45 8.15 -19.46
C GLY A 46 15.96 8.37 -19.61
N MET A 47 16.73 7.32 -19.93
CA MET A 47 18.12 7.49 -20.35
C MET A 47 18.25 8.26 -21.68
N PRO A 48 19.34 9.04 -21.87
CA PRO A 48 19.56 9.80 -23.10
C PRO A 48 19.89 8.93 -24.32
N ALA A 49 20.29 7.68 -24.10
CA ALA A 49 20.58 6.69 -25.14
C ALA A 49 20.01 5.32 -24.75
N PRO A 50 19.66 4.46 -25.72
CA PRO A 50 19.13 3.13 -25.42
C PRO A 50 20.11 2.28 -24.61
N LEU A 51 19.65 1.80 -23.45
CA LEU A 51 20.42 0.95 -22.54
C LEU A 51 21.10 -0.22 -23.27
N GLN A 52 22.39 -0.42 -22.97
CA GLN A 52 23.19 -1.58 -23.33
C GLN A 52 23.61 -2.36 -22.07
N ILE A 53 23.91 -3.66 -22.22
CA ILE A 53 24.36 -4.50 -21.09
C ILE A 53 25.67 -3.96 -20.46
N SER A 54 26.50 -3.29 -21.26
CA SER A 54 27.76 -2.67 -20.80
C SER A 54 27.55 -1.51 -19.84
N ASP A 55 26.39 -0.85 -19.89
CA ASP A 55 26.09 0.34 -19.11
C ASP A 55 25.74 -0.03 -17.65
N LEU A 56 25.25 -1.24 -17.44
CA LEU A 56 24.95 -1.77 -16.11
C LEU A 56 26.26 -1.97 -15.32
N PRO A 57 26.30 -1.66 -14.02
CA PRO A 57 27.45 -1.96 -13.19
C PRO A 57 27.63 -3.48 -13.03
N ALA A 58 28.81 -3.89 -12.58
CA ALA A 58 29.10 -5.29 -12.32
C ALA A 58 28.14 -5.84 -11.26
N SER A 59 27.36 -6.85 -11.63
CA SER A 59 26.34 -7.47 -10.79
C SER A 59 26.09 -8.91 -11.26
N GLN A 60 25.45 -9.73 -10.42
CA GLN A 60 25.01 -11.06 -10.82
C GLN A 60 24.02 -10.99 -12.01
N PHE A 61 23.13 -9.99 -11.99
CA PHE A 61 22.20 -9.71 -13.07
C PHE A 61 22.90 -9.44 -14.41
N ARG A 62 23.86 -8.50 -14.44
CA ARG A 62 24.67 -8.22 -15.65
C ARG A 62 25.46 -9.46 -16.10
N ALA A 63 26.07 -10.18 -15.16
CA ALA A 63 26.80 -11.39 -15.47
C ALA A 63 25.88 -12.41 -16.16
N LYS A 64 24.67 -12.64 -15.64
CA LYS A 64 23.69 -13.53 -16.23
C LYS A 64 23.27 -13.06 -17.63
N LEU A 65 22.97 -11.78 -17.84
CA LEU A 65 22.62 -11.22 -19.15
C LEU A 65 23.70 -11.53 -20.21
N ASN A 66 24.98 -11.38 -19.85
CA ASN A 66 26.09 -11.66 -20.77
C ASN A 66 26.19 -13.14 -21.20
N THR A 67 25.63 -14.07 -20.43
CA THR A 67 25.61 -15.50 -20.80
C THR A 67 24.49 -15.86 -21.78
N LEU A 68 23.50 -14.99 -21.96
CA LEU A 68 22.32 -15.29 -22.78
C LEU A 68 22.65 -15.25 -24.28
N PRO A 69 21.99 -16.08 -25.11
CA PRO A 69 22.03 -15.93 -26.56
C PRO A 69 21.54 -14.53 -27.00
N ALA A 70 22.03 -14.03 -28.12
CA ALA A 70 21.73 -12.67 -28.61
C ALA A 70 20.22 -12.34 -28.68
N LYS A 71 19.38 -13.32 -29.05
CA LYS A 71 17.91 -13.14 -29.07
C LYS A 71 17.32 -12.91 -27.68
N ALA A 72 17.79 -13.64 -26.67
CA ALA A 72 17.35 -13.49 -25.28
C ALA A 72 17.89 -12.17 -24.68
N GLN A 73 19.13 -11.79 -25.00
CA GLN A 73 19.65 -10.46 -24.64
C GLN A 73 18.80 -9.33 -25.24
N ALA A 74 18.43 -9.43 -26.51
CA ALA A 74 17.60 -8.42 -27.18
C ALA A 74 16.22 -8.30 -26.53
N LYS A 75 15.59 -9.43 -26.16
CA LYS A 75 14.31 -9.45 -25.42
C LYS A 75 14.46 -8.76 -24.05
N ALA A 76 15.47 -9.16 -23.28
CA ALA A 76 15.76 -8.59 -21.97
C ALA A 76 15.99 -7.07 -22.04
N LEU A 77 16.81 -6.61 -22.98
CA LEU A 77 17.06 -5.18 -23.20
C LEU A 77 15.80 -4.43 -23.65
N ASN A 78 14.91 -5.05 -24.41
CA ASN A 78 13.64 -4.43 -24.78
C ASN A 78 12.77 -4.14 -23.55
N THR A 79 12.65 -5.10 -22.64
CA THR A 79 11.94 -4.92 -21.36
C THR A 79 12.63 -3.86 -20.49
N LEU A 80 13.94 -3.96 -20.30
CA LEU A 80 14.70 -3.01 -19.45
C LEU A 80 14.68 -1.58 -19.97
N ARG A 81 14.58 -1.36 -21.29
CA ARG A 81 14.47 -0.01 -21.87
C ARG A 81 13.10 0.63 -21.64
N GLY A 82 12.07 -0.18 -21.41
CA GLY A 82 10.73 0.29 -21.04
C GLY A 82 10.54 0.47 -19.52
N LEU A 83 11.47 -0.04 -18.71
CA LEU A 83 11.43 0.02 -17.25
C LEU A 83 12.31 1.18 -16.75
N SER A 84 11.85 1.95 -15.76
CA SER A 84 12.67 2.92 -15.04
C SER A 84 13.20 2.26 -13.77
N PHE A 85 14.50 2.02 -13.64
CA PHE A 85 15.08 1.34 -12.46
C PHE A 85 16.46 1.92 -12.12
N THR A 86 17.00 1.54 -10.96
CA THR A 86 18.27 2.06 -10.44
C THR A 86 19.30 0.96 -10.22
N ASP A 87 20.53 1.34 -9.88
CA ASP A 87 21.56 0.40 -9.43
C ASP A 87 21.14 -0.37 -8.16
N LYS A 88 20.19 0.16 -7.38
CA LYS A 88 19.69 -0.47 -6.16
C LYS A 88 18.69 -1.59 -6.41
N ASP A 89 18.14 -1.68 -7.61
CA ASP A 89 17.28 -2.78 -8.06
C ASP A 89 18.09 -4.01 -8.48
N LEU A 90 19.36 -3.84 -8.89
CA LEU A 90 20.18 -4.92 -9.46
C LEU A 90 20.37 -6.16 -8.57
N PRO A 91 20.41 -6.06 -7.22
CA PRO A 91 20.41 -7.24 -6.36
C PRO A 91 19.12 -8.07 -6.43
N TYR A 92 18.00 -7.46 -6.83
CA TYR A 92 16.66 -8.08 -6.86
C TYR A 92 16.23 -8.46 -8.27
N LEU A 93 16.83 -7.84 -9.29
CA LEU A 93 16.59 -8.20 -10.69
C LEU A 93 17.24 -9.54 -11.07
N GLN A 94 16.45 -10.39 -11.71
CA GLN A 94 16.92 -11.59 -12.39
C GLN A 94 16.46 -11.62 -13.85
N VAL A 95 17.11 -12.47 -14.64
CA VAL A 95 16.73 -12.73 -16.02
C VAL A 95 16.72 -14.23 -16.29
N ASP A 96 15.61 -14.71 -16.87
CA ASP A 96 15.45 -16.11 -17.26
C ASP A 96 16.30 -16.45 -18.51
N ASN A 97 16.38 -17.75 -18.86
CA ASN A 97 17.17 -18.21 -20.01
C ASN A 97 16.62 -17.74 -21.37
N THR A 98 15.39 -17.23 -21.42
CA THR A 98 14.72 -16.71 -22.61
C THR A 98 14.79 -15.19 -22.72
N GLY A 99 15.30 -14.49 -21.69
CA GLY A 99 15.37 -13.03 -21.62
C GLY A 99 14.17 -12.37 -20.92
N GLY A 100 13.33 -13.11 -20.20
CA GLY A 100 12.29 -12.53 -19.33
C GLY A 100 12.93 -11.91 -18.08
N ILE A 101 12.53 -10.68 -17.75
CA ILE A 101 13.00 -9.95 -16.57
C ILE A 101 12.02 -10.15 -15.42
N LEU A 102 12.54 -10.38 -14.22
CA LEU A 102 11.75 -10.57 -13.00
C LEU A 102 12.43 -9.89 -11.81
N TYR A 103 11.61 -9.49 -10.83
CA TYR A 103 12.04 -9.09 -9.51
C TYR A 103 11.92 -10.26 -8.54
N VAL A 104 12.91 -10.41 -7.66
CA VAL A 104 12.95 -11.41 -6.59
C VAL A 104 13.06 -10.69 -5.25
N ASP A 105 11.91 -10.58 -4.58
CA ASP A 105 11.70 -9.70 -3.45
C ASP A 105 12.12 -10.36 -2.14
N SER A 106 13.44 -10.42 -1.96
CA SER A 106 14.11 -11.12 -0.87
C SER A 106 14.16 -10.34 0.45
N PHE A 107 13.60 -9.12 0.50
CA PHE A 107 13.41 -8.41 1.76
C PHE A 107 12.23 -9.01 2.52
N LEU A 108 12.52 -9.70 3.63
CA LEU A 108 11.49 -10.34 4.45
C LEU A 108 11.14 -9.51 5.69
N PRO A 109 9.86 -9.44 6.07
CA PRO A 109 9.47 -8.84 7.34
C PRO A 109 9.94 -9.69 8.54
N PRO A 110 10.03 -9.11 9.75
CA PRO A 110 10.18 -9.87 10.99
C PRO A 110 8.96 -10.80 11.21
N ALA A 111 9.06 -11.67 12.21
CA ALA A 111 7.94 -12.47 12.64
C ALA A 111 6.70 -11.60 12.97
N ALA A 112 5.51 -12.14 12.71
CA ALA A 112 4.27 -11.46 13.03
C ALA A 112 4.15 -11.18 14.54
N PRO A 113 3.48 -10.09 14.96
CA PRO A 113 3.28 -9.79 16.38
C PRO A 113 2.55 -10.93 17.10
N ALA A 114 2.99 -11.28 18.32
CA ALA A 114 2.39 -12.37 19.11
C ALA A 114 0.90 -12.16 19.44
N THR A 115 0.45 -10.89 19.51
CA THR A 115 -0.96 -10.52 19.69
C THR A 115 -1.81 -10.72 18.44
N ALA A 116 -1.21 -10.77 17.24
CA ALA A 116 -1.91 -11.09 16.00
C ALA A 116 -2.20 -12.60 15.87
N LEU A 117 -1.43 -13.44 16.57
CA LEU A 117 -1.62 -14.91 16.63
C LEU A 117 -2.63 -15.33 17.72
N SER A 118 -3.12 -14.38 18.51
CA SER A 118 -4.03 -14.60 19.62
C SER A 118 -5.17 -13.58 19.58
N SER A 119 -6.05 -13.65 18.57
CA SER A 119 -7.31 -12.92 18.61
C SER A 119 -8.24 -13.56 19.66
N THR A 120 -8.23 -13.01 20.87
CA THR A 120 -9.23 -13.31 21.89
C THR A 120 -10.59 -12.80 21.40
N ALA A 121 -11.51 -13.72 21.10
CA ALA A 121 -12.97 -13.64 21.21
C ALA A 121 -13.63 -12.24 21.21
N GLU A 122 -13.35 -11.38 20.23
CA GLU A 122 -14.38 -10.49 19.72
C GLU A 122 -15.17 -11.29 18.68
N THR A 123 -16.50 -11.12 18.68
CA THR A 123 -17.41 -11.78 17.72
C THR A 123 -17.20 -11.17 16.33
N VAL A 124 -16.05 -11.44 15.71
CA VAL A 124 -15.80 -11.14 14.31
C VAL A 124 -16.85 -11.92 13.52
N PRO A 125 -17.66 -11.27 12.66
CA PRO A 125 -18.56 -11.98 11.77
C PRO A 125 -17.75 -12.99 10.96
N LEU A 126 -18.02 -14.27 11.16
CA LEU A 126 -17.30 -15.33 10.45
C LEU A 126 -17.74 -15.33 8.99
N ILE A 127 -16.85 -14.95 8.09
CA ILE A 127 -17.07 -15.13 6.66
C ILE A 127 -17.07 -16.63 6.34
N THR A 128 -18.06 -17.08 5.57
CA THR A 128 -18.12 -18.48 5.13
C THR A 128 -17.13 -18.72 3.98
N ALA A 129 -16.75 -19.99 3.76
CA ALA A 129 -15.93 -20.33 2.61
C ALA A 129 -16.58 -19.93 1.27
N ALA A 130 -17.91 -20.04 1.16
CA ALA A 130 -18.63 -19.62 -0.03
C ALA A 130 -18.50 -18.11 -0.30
N GLU A 131 -18.43 -17.30 0.76
CA GLU A 131 -18.26 -15.86 0.66
C GLU A 131 -16.80 -15.47 0.41
N ALA A 132 -15.86 -16.06 1.17
CA ALA A 132 -14.43 -15.78 1.07
C ALA A 132 -13.86 -16.07 -0.33
N PHE A 133 -14.43 -17.01 -1.08
CA PHE A 133 -14.06 -17.33 -2.47
C PHE A 133 -15.02 -16.73 -3.52
N ALA A 134 -15.81 -15.73 -3.13
CA ALA A 134 -16.75 -15.02 -4.00
C ALA A 134 -16.61 -13.49 -3.93
N LEU A 135 -15.54 -12.98 -3.29
CA LEU A 135 -15.32 -11.54 -3.09
C LEU A 135 -14.94 -10.85 -4.40
N HIS A 136 -15.45 -9.63 -4.59
CA HIS A 136 -15.22 -8.81 -5.77
C HIS A 136 -15.18 -7.34 -5.37
N SER A 137 -14.11 -6.63 -5.71
CA SER A 137 -13.99 -5.19 -5.44
C SER A 137 -14.71 -4.36 -6.52
N LYS A 138 -14.79 -4.89 -7.75
CA LYS A 138 -15.50 -4.25 -8.86
C LYS A 138 -16.01 -5.28 -9.85
N LYS A 139 -16.99 -6.07 -9.42
CA LYS A 139 -17.58 -7.14 -10.23
C LYS A 139 -17.99 -6.64 -11.62
N GLY A 140 -17.44 -7.29 -12.66
CA GLY A 140 -17.72 -6.95 -14.06
C GLY A 140 -16.71 -6.01 -14.71
N ALA A 141 -15.66 -5.59 -14.01
CA ALA A 141 -14.52 -4.92 -14.65
C ALA A 141 -13.84 -5.84 -15.69
N LYS A 142 -13.25 -5.22 -16.72
CA LYS A 142 -12.51 -5.96 -17.78
C LYS A 142 -11.15 -6.44 -17.30
N ASN A 143 -10.51 -5.67 -16.42
CA ASN A 143 -9.27 -6.03 -15.77
C ASN A 143 -9.60 -6.81 -14.51
N ILE A 144 -8.90 -7.91 -14.27
CA ILE A 144 -9.13 -8.77 -13.11
C ILE A 144 -7.78 -9.10 -12.47
N ILE A 145 -7.68 -8.91 -11.17
CA ILE A 145 -6.60 -9.44 -10.33
C ILE A 145 -7.21 -10.55 -9.48
N TYR A 146 -6.83 -11.79 -9.76
CA TYR A 146 -7.29 -12.95 -9.00
C TYR A 146 -6.27 -13.31 -7.91
N LEU A 147 -6.72 -13.28 -6.66
CA LEU A 147 -5.97 -13.75 -5.49
C LEU A 147 -6.24 -15.26 -5.31
N ASP A 148 -5.26 -16.08 -5.67
CA ASP A 148 -5.38 -17.54 -5.68
C ASP A 148 -4.83 -18.14 -4.38
N PHE A 149 -5.73 -18.48 -3.46
CA PHE A 149 -5.42 -19.19 -2.20
C PHE A 149 -5.63 -20.70 -2.30
N ASN A 150 -6.15 -21.20 -3.42
CA ASN A 150 -6.54 -22.61 -3.58
C ASN A 150 -5.36 -23.54 -3.87
N GLY A 151 -4.19 -22.97 -4.23
CA GLY A 151 -3.10 -23.71 -4.84
C GLY A 151 -3.39 -24.05 -6.30
N MET A 152 -2.36 -24.48 -7.03
CA MET A 152 -2.49 -24.88 -8.43
C MET A 152 -1.29 -25.70 -8.91
N ASP A 153 -1.48 -26.44 -9.99
CA ASP A 153 -0.36 -26.94 -10.79
C ASP A 153 0.15 -25.81 -11.70
N VAL A 154 1.33 -25.26 -11.43
CA VAL A 154 2.01 -24.28 -12.30
C VAL A 154 2.77 -25.04 -13.37
N THR A 155 2.24 -25.04 -14.60
CA THR A 155 2.80 -25.76 -15.75
C THR A 155 2.69 -24.95 -17.04
N GLY A 156 3.63 -25.14 -17.95
CA GLY A 156 3.64 -24.46 -19.25
C GLY A 156 3.92 -22.96 -19.18
N THR A 157 4.49 -22.47 -18.08
CA THR A 157 4.83 -21.05 -17.86
C THR A 157 6.34 -20.85 -17.89
N ALA A 158 6.78 -19.59 -17.87
CA ALA A 158 8.17 -19.20 -17.75
C ALA A 158 8.84 -19.78 -16.50
N TRP A 159 8.08 -20.04 -15.43
CA TRP A 159 8.56 -20.68 -14.21
C TRP A 159 9.09 -22.10 -14.43
N ASN A 160 8.57 -22.81 -15.44
CA ASN A 160 8.97 -24.19 -15.76
C ASN A 160 10.15 -24.27 -16.73
N ALA A 161 10.57 -23.14 -17.32
CA ALA A 161 11.51 -23.12 -18.44
C ALA A 161 12.93 -23.53 -18.00
N GLY A 162 13.31 -24.78 -18.32
CA GLY A 162 14.64 -25.32 -17.99
C GLY A 162 14.78 -25.76 -16.52
N THR A 163 13.65 -25.94 -15.82
CA THR A 163 13.60 -26.30 -14.40
C THR A 163 12.65 -27.49 -14.18
N VAL A 164 11.58 -27.32 -13.40
CA VAL A 164 10.60 -28.32 -13.01
C VAL A 164 9.40 -28.24 -13.96
N THR A 165 9.00 -29.39 -14.53
CA THR A 165 7.88 -29.46 -15.50
C THR A 165 6.55 -28.93 -14.94
N THR A 166 6.29 -29.21 -13.67
CA THR A 166 5.09 -28.76 -12.95
C THR A 166 5.43 -28.54 -11.49
N TYR A 167 5.19 -27.33 -10.99
CA TYR A 167 5.17 -27.09 -9.55
C TYR A 167 3.76 -27.36 -9.01
N LYS A 168 3.66 -28.15 -7.93
CA LYS A 168 2.37 -28.46 -7.28
C LYS A 168 2.14 -27.52 -6.11
N ALA A 169 1.87 -26.26 -6.41
CA ALA A 169 1.66 -25.23 -5.40
C ALA A 169 0.49 -25.59 -4.48
N LEU A 170 0.68 -25.35 -3.20
CA LEU A 170 -0.26 -25.74 -2.15
C LEU A 170 -1.28 -24.63 -1.89
N ALA A 171 -2.43 -25.01 -1.34
CA ALA A 171 -3.39 -24.05 -0.81
C ALA A 171 -2.79 -23.29 0.39
N TYR A 172 -3.37 -22.12 0.67
CA TYR A 172 -3.11 -21.38 1.91
C TYR A 172 -3.59 -22.21 3.11
N ASP A 173 -2.68 -22.42 4.07
CA ASP A 173 -2.83 -23.39 5.15
C ASP A 173 -1.94 -22.98 6.34
N LEU A 174 -2.58 -22.66 7.47
CA LEU A 174 -1.99 -22.23 8.73
C LEU A 174 -2.13 -23.30 9.82
N ASP A 175 -3.09 -24.21 9.71
CA ASP A 175 -3.37 -25.23 10.73
C ASP A 175 -2.88 -26.65 10.37
N GLY A 176 -2.34 -26.82 9.15
CA GLY A 176 -1.82 -28.10 8.66
C GLY A 176 -2.89 -28.99 8.00
N SER A 177 -4.05 -28.44 7.63
CA SER A 177 -5.19 -29.15 7.04
C SER A 177 -5.44 -28.72 5.59
N PRO A 178 -4.56 -29.06 4.62
CA PRO A 178 -4.56 -28.50 3.26
C PRO A 178 -5.77 -28.87 2.38
N GLY A 179 -6.76 -29.61 2.91
CA GLY A 179 -8.00 -29.95 2.22
C GLY A 179 -9.20 -29.07 2.59
N THR A 180 -9.05 -28.19 3.58
CA THR A 180 -10.13 -27.35 4.13
C THR A 180 -9.57 -26.00 4.55
N PHE A 181 -10.42 -24.98 4.65
CA PHE A 181 -10.07 -23.69 5.23
C PHE A 181 -10.72 -23.53 6.60
N SER A 182 -9.91 -23.27 7.62
CA SER A 182 -10.33 -22.91 8.97
C SER A 182 -10.97 -21.52 8.99
N PRO A 183 -11.79 -21.21 10.02
CA PRO A 183 -12.36 -19.87 10.20
C PRO A 183 -11.31 -18.74 10.20
N THR A 184 -10.14 -18.99 10.79
CA THR A 184 -9.02 -18.03 10.80
C THR A 184 -8.48 -17.79 9.40
N GLU A 185 -8.29 -18.83 8.60
CA GLU A 185 -7.82 -18.69 7.23
C GLU A 185 -8.84 -17.96 6.35
N LEU A 186 -10.14 -18.24 6.52
CA LEU A 186 -11.20 -17.56 5.80
C LEU A 186 -11.25 -16.05 6.09
N ASN A 187 -11.11 -15.67 7.36
CA ASN A 187 -10.99 -14.26 7.74
C ASN A 187 -9.70 -13.62 7.22
N ASN A 188 -8.56 -14.33 7.28
CA ASN A 188 -7.31 -13.84 6.70
C ASN A 188 -7.42 -13.63 5.19
N ILE A 189 -8.08 -14.54 4.46
CA ILE A 189 -8.33 -14.39 3.02
C ILE A 189 -9.15 -13.12 2.74
N ALA A 190 -10.16 -12.85 3.56
CA ALA A 190 -10.99 -11.64 3.42
C ALA A 190 -10.22 -10.35 3.75
N ASP A 191 -9.41 -10.34 4.81
CA ASP A 191 -8.56 -9.20 5.18
C ASP A 191 -7.50 -8.92 4.11
N ILE A 192 -6.79 -9.97 3.64
CA ILE A 192 -5.82 -9.85 2.54
C ILE A 192 -6.49 -9.31 1.28
N TRP A 193 -7.65 -9.85 0.91
CA TRP A 193 -8.40 -9.36 -0.24
C TRP A 193 -8.81 -7.90 -0.09
N HIS A 194 -9.29 -7.49 1.08
CA HIS A 194 -9.71 -6.12 1.36
C HIS A 194 -8.56 -5.12 1.18
N ARG A 195 -7.39 -5.44 1.73
CA ARG A 195 -6.18 -4.60 1.61
C ARG A 195 -5.70 -4.47 0.17
N VAL A 196 -5.57 -5.58 -0.56
CA VAL A 196 -5.18 -5.53 -1.98
C VAL A 196 -6.26 -4.83 -2.81
N ALA A 197 -7.54 -5.00 -2.47
CA ALA A 197 -8.63 -4.28 -3.13
C ALA A 197 -8.54 -2.77 -2.90
N GLU A 198 -8.13 -2.33 -1.71
CA GLU A 198 -7.90 -0.92 -1.37
C GLU A 198 -6.75 -0.33 -2.19
N ASP A 199 -5.59 -1.00 -2.27
CA ASP A 199 -4.45 -0.52 -3.06
C ASP A 199 -4.82 -0.31 -4.54
N TYR A 200 -5.70 -1.14 -5.08
CA TYR A 200 -6.15 -1.05 -6.48
C TYR A 200 -7.51 -0.33 -6.64
N MET A 201 -8.07 0.23 -5.57
CA MET A 201 -9.37 0.89 -5.54
C MET A 201 -9.51 2.05 -6.54
N PRO A 202 -8.46 2.85 -6.82
CA PRO A 202 -8.53 3.94 -7.81
C PRO A 202 -8.70 3.47 -9.26
N PHE A 203 -8.42 2.19 -9.55
CA PHE A 203 -8.35 1.67 -10.92
C PHE A 203 -9.61 0.90 -11.33
N ASN A 204 -9.79 0.77 -12.64
CA ASN A 204 -10.89 0.01 -13.23
C ASN A 204 -10.54 -1.48 -13.32
N VAL A 205 -10.40 -2.11 -12.15
CA VAL A 205 -10.02 -3.52 -11.97
C VAL A 205 -10.88 -4.18 -10.91
N ASP A 206 -11.15 -5.46 -11.10
CA ASP A 206 -11.79 -6.34 -10.13
C ASP A 206 -10.71 -7.18 -9.44
N VAL A 207 -10.28 -6.74 -8.26
CA VAL A 207 -9.57 -7.62 -7.31
C VAL A 207 -10.58 -8.60 -6.74
N THR A 208 -10.33 -9.90 -6.92
CA THR A 208 -11.28 -10.97 -6.58
C THR A 208 -10.59 -12.21 -6.02
N THR A 209 -11.27 -12.90 -5.12
CA THR A 209 -10.93 -14.26 -4.66
C THR A 209 -11.70 -15.35 -5.42
N LYS A 210 -12.58 -14.95 -6.34
CA LYS A 210 -13.32 -15.86 -7.19
C LYS A 210 -12.54 -16.15 -8.46
N GLN A 211 -12.22 -17.42 -8.68
CA GLN A 211 -11.45 -17.82 -9.85
C GLN A 211 -12.12 -17.39 -11.17
N PRO A 212 -11.43 -16.61 -12.02
CA PRO A 212 -11.90 -16.29 -13.36
C PRO A 212 -12.00 -17.54 -14.24
N LYS A 213 -13.01 -17.56 -15.12
CA LYS A 213 -13.21 -18.68 -16.06
C LYS A 213 -12.14 -18.75 -17.14
N THR A 214 -11.56 -17.61 -17.50
CA THR A 214 -10.58 -17.47 -18.57
C THR A 214 -9.46 -16.55 -18.13
N PHE A 215 -8.22 -16.94 -18.40
CA PHE A 215 -7.04 -16.13 -18.17
C PHE A 215 -6.54 -15.61 -19.52
N GLY A 216 -6.29 -14.31 -19.60
CA GLY A 216 -5.88 -13.60 -20.80
C GLY A 216 -5.00 -12.40 -20.43
N PRO A 217 -4.73 -11.48 -21.39
CA PRO A 217 -3.79 -10.37 -21.18
C PRO A 217 -4.16 -9.43 -20.02
N THR A 218 -5.43 -9.35 -19.64
CA THR A 218 -5.95 -8.45 -18.60
C THR A 218 -6.52 -9.21 -17.38
N VAL A 219 -6.12 -10.47 -17.21
CA VAL A 219 -6.53 -11.30 -16.06
C VAL A 219 -5.26 -11.83 -15.39
N GLY A 220 -4.80 -11.11 -14.37
CA GLY A 220 -3.63 -11.50 -13.59
C GLY A 220 -3.97 -12.45 -12.47
N ARG A 221 -2.98 -13.26 -12.10
CA ARG A 221 -3.05 -14.19 -10.97
C ARG A 221 -1.92 -13.90 -10.01
N ILE A 222 -2.27 -13.69 -8.75
CA ILE A 222 -1.35 -13.70 -7.62
C ILE A 222 -1.58 -15.02 -6.91
N LEU A 223 -0.60 -15.91 -6.95
CA LEU A 223 -0.68 -17.21 -6.28
C LEU A 223 -0.05 -17.12 -4.90
N ILE A 224 -0.90 -17.26 -3.88
CA ILE A 224 -0.52 -17.16 -2.47
C ILE A 224 -0.36 -18.58 -1.94
N THR A 225 0.88 -19.02 -1.78
CA THR A 225 1.25 -20.44 -1.56
C THR A 225 2.43 -20.57 -0.59
N LYS A 226 2.74 -21.79 -0.14
CA LYS A 226 4.01 -22.08 0.53
C LYS A 226 5.18 -21.99 -0.46
N ASN A 227 6.37 -21.70 0.05
CA ASN A 227 7.63 -21.66 -0.70
C ASN A 227 8.18 -23.04 -1.12
N VAL A 228 7.53 -24.12 -0.71
CA VAL A 228 7.81 -25.50 -1.11
C VAL A 228 6.51 -26.13 -1.58
N ASP A 229 6.57 -26.83 -2.71
CA ASP A 229 5.42 -27.47 -3.34
C ASP A 229 5.03 -28.78 -2.63
N LYS A 230 3.92 -29.40 -3.06
CA LYS A 230 3.40 -30.65 -2.48
C LYS A 230 4.40 -31.81 -2.47
N ASN A 231 5.37 -31.82 -3.39
CA ASN A 231 6.35 -32.89 -3.53
C ASN A 231 7.67 -32.58 -2.82
N GLY A 232 7.75 -31.49 -2.05
CA GLY A 232 8.98 -31.06 -1.40
C GLY A 232 9.95 -30.32 -2.32
N VAL A 233 9.48 -29.87 -3.49
CA VAL A 233 10.30 -29.09 -4.43
C VAL A 233 10.24 -27.62 -4.06
N ALA A 234 11.39 -26.97 -3.93
CA ALA A 234 11.46 -25.53 -3.71
C ALA A 234 10.77 -24.79 -4.88
N MET A 235 9.83 -23.90 -4.55
CA MET A 235 9.17 -23.03 -5.52
C MET A 235 10.19 -22.01 -6.10
N PRO A 236 9.91 -21.40 -7.27
CA PRO A 236 10.80 -20.39 -7.86
C PRO A 236 11.15 -19.27 -6.86
N ALA A 237 12.44 -19.00 -6.63
CA ALA A 237 12.88 -18.01 -5.63
C ALA A 237 12.26 -18.23 -4.22
N SER A 238 12.21 -19.48 -3.74
CA SER A 238 11.58 -19.89 -2.47
C SER A 238 12.03 -19.16 -1.19
N THR A 239 13.11 -18.37 -1.24
CA THR A 239 13.59 -17.58 -0.10
C THR A 239 13.02 -16.16 -0.07
N ALA A 240 12.28 -15.74 -1.09
CA ALA A 240 11.70 -14.40 -1.20
C ALA A 240 10.32 -14.30 -0.53
N GLY A 241 9.85 -13.08 -0.30
CA GLY A 241 8.46 -12.82 0.09
C GLY A 241 7.52 -12.99 -1.10
N GLY A 242 7.95 -12.49 -2.26
CA GLY A 242 7.32 -12.70 -3.54
C GLY A 242 8.31 -12.66 -4.70
N VAL A 243 7.79 -12.97 -5.89
CA VAL A 243 8.54 -12.95 -7.14
C VAL A 243 7.59 -12.79 -8.33
N ALA A 244 7.91 -11.85 -9.23
CA ALA A 244 7.08 -11.55 -10.39
C ALA A 244 7.89 -11.12 -11.61
N TYR A 245 7.41 -11.51 -12.79
CA TYR A 245 7.91 -10.95 -14.06
C TYR A 245 7.45 -9.51 -14.22
N VAL A 246 8.35 -8.64 -14.68
CA VAL A 246 8.08 -7.21 -14.77
C VAL A 246 7.45 -6.83 -16.12
N GLY A 247 6.44 -5.96 -16.08
CA GLY A 247 5.84 -5.34 -17.26
C GLY A 247 5.17 -6.32 -18.23
N ALA A 248 4.68 -7.46 -17.71
CA ALA A 248 4.04 -8.49 -18.52
C ALA A 248 2.53 -8.29 -18.69
N TRP A 249 1.91 -7.39 -17.90
CA TRP A 249 0.48 -7.13 -17.97
C TRP A 249 0.07 -6.56 -19.35
N GLY A 250 -1.07 -7.00 -19.87
CA GLY A 250 -1.59 -6.53 -21.16
C GLY A 250 -0.97 -7.21 -22.37
N ASP A 251 0.18 -7.88 -22.24
CA ASP A 251 0.78 -8.65 -23.32
C ASP A 251 -0.10 -9.85 -23.69
N SER A 252 -0.22 -10.10 -25.00
CA SER A 252 -0.96 -11.28 -25.51
C SER A 252 -0.48 -12.61 -24.93
N ASN A 253 0.76 -12.67 -24.45
CA ASN A 253 1.38 -13.84 -23.82
C ASN A 253 1.54 -13.70 -22.30
N TYR A 254 0.81 -12.80 -21.64
CA TYR A 254 0.90 -12.58 -20.18
C TYR A 254 0.72 -13.88 -19.39
N GLY A 255 -0.17 -14.78 -19.84
CA GLY A 255 -0.38 -16.09 -19.21
C GLY A 255 0.89 -16.96 -19.10
N TYR A 256 1.88 -16.77 -19.97
CA TYR A 256 3.18 -17.44 -19.88
C TYR A 256 4.03 -16.92 -18.71
N TYR A 257 3.90 -15.65 -18.33
CA TYR A 257 4.64 -15.04 -17.21
C TYR A 257 3.86 -15.05 -15.89
N SER A 258 2.58 -15.43 -15.93
CA SER A 258 1.74 -15.65 -14.77
C SER A 258 2.07 -16.99 -14.09
N PRO A 259 1.83 -17.15 -12.78
CA PRO A 259 1.38 -16.13 -11.83
C PRO A 259 2.54 -15.27 -11.28
N ALA A 260 2.19 -14.14 -10.66
CA ALA A 260 3.01 -13.58 -9.59
C ALA A 260 2.93 -14.51 -8.37
N LEU A 261 4.06 -14.82 -7.73
CA LEU A 261 4.11 -15.79 -6.62
C LEU A 261 4.32 -15.04 -5.30
N VAL A 262 3.51 -15.34 -4.29
CA VAL A 262 3.62 -14.78 -2.93
C VAL A 262 3.74 -15.93 -1.93
N TYR A 263 4.85 -15.96 -1.20
CA TYR A 263 5.18 -17.02 -0.26
C TYR A 263 4.78 -16.66 1.16
N TYR A 264 3.51 -16.92 1.49
CA TYR A 264 2.93 -16.46 2.76
C TYR A 264 3.70 -16.95 4.00
N ASN A 265 4.34 -18.12 3.93
CA ASN A 265 5.11 -18.67 5.04
C ASN A 265 6.45 -17.95 5.29
N ASN A 266 6.94 -17.18 4.31
CA ASN A 266 8.04 -16.22 4.50
C ASN A 266 7.55 -14.86 4.99
N LEU A 267 6.23 -14.62 5.02
CA LEU A 267 5.58 -13.36 5.33
C LEU A 267 4.83 -13.45 6.66
N GLY A 268 5.59 -13.62 7.76
CA GLY A 268 5.03 -13.70 9.10
C GLY A 268 4.10 -14.91 9.29
N SER A 269 4.39 -16.03 8.64
CA SER A 269 3.54 -17.23 8.64
C SER A 269 2.10 -16.96 8.15
N GLY A 270 1.94 -16.10 7.15
CA GLY A 270 0.66 -15.77 6.54
C GLY A 270 -0.08 -14.62 7.20
N TYR A 271 0.64 -13.72 7.88
CA TYR A 271 0.04 -12.55 8.53
C TYR A 271 -0.58 -11.60 7.49
N PRO A 272 -1.90 -11.28 7.56
CA PRO A 272 -2.59 -10.56 6.51
C PRO A 272 -1.94 -9.27 6.00
N PRO A 273 -1.45 -8.35 6.87
CA PRO A 273 -0.78 -7.13 6.39
C PRO A 273 0.46 -7.42 5.52
N TYR A 274 1.24 -8.45 5.86
CA TYR A 274 2.45 -8.77 5.09
C TYR A 274 2.14 -9.46 3.77
N VAL A 275 1.14 -10.36 3.77
CA VAL A 275 0.74 -11.06 2.55
C VAL A 275 0.07 -10.10 1.56
N ALA A 276 -0.76 -9.17 2.05
CA ALA A 276 -1.41 -8.18 1.22
C ALA A 276 -0.42 -7.21 0.57
N GLU A 277 0.50 -6.65 1.35
CA GLU A 277 1.54 -5.75 0.85
C GLU A 277 2.39 -6.42 -0.24
N ALA A 278 2.86 -7.65 0.01
CA ALA A 278 3.59 -8.41 -0.99
C ALA A 278 2.75 -8.68 -2.25
N ALA A 279 1.47 -9.07 -2.08
CA ALA A 279 0.59 -9.31 -3.22
C ALA A 279 0.41 -8.04 -4.10
N ALA A 280 0.17 -6.89 -3.48
CA ALA A 280 0.04 -5.63 -4.22
C ALA A 280 1.35 -5.26 -4.94
N HIS A 281 2.48 -5.40 -4.25
CA HIS A 281 3.84 -5.17 -4.76
C HIS A 281 4.17 -6.04 -5.99
N GLU A 282 3.94 -7.35 -5.90
CA GLU A 282 4.23 -8.28 -7.01
C GLU A 282 3.36 -8.00 -8.25
N MET A 283 2.10 -7.61 -8.03
CA MET A 283 1.25 -7.18 -9.13
C MET A 283 1.70 -5.82 -9.70
N GLY A 284 2.26 -4.94 -8.87
CA GLY A 284 2.94 -3.71 -9.29
C GLY A 284 4.09 -3.98 -10.26
N HIS A 285 4.91 -5.01 -9.99
CA HIS A 285 5.91 -5.47 -10.96
C HIS A 285 5.28 -5.92 -12.28
N ASN A 286 4.20 -6.70 -12.27
CA ASN A 286 3.49 -7.04 -13.52
C ASN A 286 3.02 -5.79 -14.29
N GLN A 287 2.70 -4.68 -13.61
CA GLN A 287 2.35 -3.39 -14.24
C GLN A 287 3.57 -2.61 -14.77
N GLY A 288 4.79 -3.01 -14.42
CA GLY A 288 6.03 -2.35 -14.85
C GLY A 288 6.62 -1.40 -13.82
N LEU A 289 6.28 -1.56 -12.54
CA LEU A 289 6.87 -0.79 -11.44
C LEU A 289 8.19 -1.41 -10.97
N SER A 290 9.16 -0.55 -10.64
CA SER A 290 10.41 -0.89 -9.97
C SER A 290 10.36 -0.49 -8.51
N HIS A 291 11.39 -0.81 -7.72
CA HIS A 291 11.36 -0.51 -6.29
C HIS A 291 11.46 0.98 -5.99
N ASP A 292 10.71 1.41 -4.97
CA ASP A 292 10.89 2.69 -4.30
C ASP A 292 12.01 2.55 -3.26
N GLY A 293 13.21 3.00 -3.61
CA GLY A 293 14.39 2.93 -2.76
C GLY A 293 14.92 4.30 -2.36
N THR A 294 16.14 4.31 -1.80
CA THR A 294 16.90 5.53 -1.51
C THR A 294 18.25 5.54 -2.22
N SER A 295 19.05 6.58 -2.01
CA SER A 295 20.43 6.60 -2.50
C SER A 295 21.29 5.41 -2.03
N THR A 296 20.87 4.70 -0.98
CA THR A 296 21.65 3.64 -0.32
C THR A 296 20.98 2.27 -0.32
N VAL A 297 19.64 2.18 -0.38
CA VAL A 297 18.90 0.92 -0.30
C VAL A 297 17.89 0.76 -1.45
N GLY A 298 17.58 -0.48 -1.81
CA GLY A 298 16.58 -0.79 -2.85
C GLY A 298 15.15 -0.63 -2.38
N TYR A 299 14.88 -0.84 -1.09
CA TYR A 299 13.55 -0.63 -0.52
C TYR A 299 13.57 0.45 0.54
N TYR A 300 12.74 1.47 0.36
CA TYR A 300 12.53 2.50 1.35
C TYR A 300 11.54 2.02 2.41
N ALA A 301 11.94 2.12 3.68
CA ALA A 301 11.14 1.64 4.82
C ALA A 301 10.02 2.60 5.26
N GLY A 302 9.81 3.68 4.52
CA GLY A 302 8.87 4.72 4.89
C GLY A 302 9.39 5.69 5.96
N LEU A 303 8.47 6.46 6.53
CA LEU A 303 8.74 7.50 7.53
C LEU A 303 7.57 7.71 8.48
N GLY A 304 7.81 8.51 9.52
CA GLY A 304 6.79 8.88 10.49
C GLY A 304 6.51 7.81 11.55
N SER A 305 5.51 8.07 12.38
CA SER A 305 5.09 7.16 13.46
C SER A 305 3.59 7.34 13.74
N GLY A 306 3.03 6.49 14.61
CA GLY A 306 1.60 6.54 14.95
C GLY A 306 0.71 6.17 13.77
N TYR A 307 -0.56 6.59 13.80
CA TYR A 307 -1.56 6.26 12.78
C TYR A 307 -1.32 6.88 11.40
N VAL A 308 -0.36 7.80 11.32
CA VAL A 308 0.06 8.47 10.09
C VAL A 308 1.49 8.06 9.68
N SER A 309 2.03 6.96 10.22
CA SER A 309 3.25 6.37 9.64
C SER A 309 2.98 5.93 8.22
N TRP A 310 3.92 6.19 7.32
CA TRP A 310 3.73 6.04 5.88
C TRP A 310 4.85 5.24 5.23
N GLY A 311 4.53 4.38 4.27
CA GLY A 311 5.50 3.67 3.43
C GLY A 311 4.98 3.47 2.00
N PRO A 312 5.86 3.47 0.99
CA PRO A 312 5.44 3.19 -0.38
C PRO A 312 5.25 1.69 -0.62
N ILE A 313 4.25 1.32 -1.42
CA ILE A 313 3.93 -0.09 -1.76
C ILE A 313 5.11 -0.76 -2.48
N MET A 314 5.79 -0.03 -3.38
CA MET A 314 6.98 -0.56 -4.07
C MET A 314 8.26 -0.48 -3.22
N GLY A 315 8.17 -0.09 -1.94
CA GLY A 315 9.25 -0.13 -0.96
C GLY A 315 8.98 -1.16 0.13
N VAL A 316 8.91 -0.74 1.39
CA VAL A 316 8.52 -1.59 2.53
C VAL A 316 7.36 -0.97 3.31
N GLY A 317 6.12 -1.24 2.92
CA GLY A 317 4.92 -0.78 3.65
C GLY A 317 4.57 -1.59 4.91
N TYR A 318 5.20 -2.74 5.14
CA TYR A 318 4.86 -3.73 6.20
C TYR A 318 4.66 -3.17 7.61
N TYR A 319 5.24 -2.02 7.96
CA TYR A 319 5.26 -1.47 9.33
C TYR A 319 4.41 -0.22 9.50
N THR A 320 3.72 0.19 8.46
CA THR A 320 3.12 1.53 8.37
C THR A 320 1.60 1.47 8.40
N ASN A 321 0.97 2.53 8.87
CA ASN A 321 -0.49 2.61 8.91
C ASN A 321 -1.08 3.14 7.60
N VAL A 322 -0.28 3.91 6.86
CA VAL A 322 -0.59 4.40 5.52
C VAL A 322 0.37 3.78 4.52
N THR A 323 -0.16 3.05 3.56
CA THR A 323 0.59 2.45 2.45
C THR A 323 0.05 3.01 1.16
N GLN A 324 0.93 3.46 0.25
CA GLN A 324 0.53 4.21 -0.94
C GLN A 324 1.43 3.88 -2.14
N TRP A 325 0.87 3.99 -3.33
CA TRP A 325 1.65 4.14 -4.56
C TRP A 325 2.46 5.43 -4.52
N SER A 326 3.59 5.45 -5.21
CA SER A 326 4.57 6.52 -5.10
C SER A 326 4.76 7.27 -6.41
N LYS A 327 5.34 8.47 -6.27
CA LYS A 327 6.07 9.12 -7.37
C LYS A 327 7.40 9.71 -6.92
N GLY A 328 7.95 9.11 -5.86
CA GLY A 328 9.23 9.47 -5.27
C GLY A 328 9.26 10.88 -4.66
N GLU A 329 8.16 11.31 -4.02
CA GLU A 329 8.11 12.60 -3.31
C GLU A 329 8.70 12.54 -1.90
N TYR A 330 9.05 11.35 -1.41
CA TYR A 330 9.68 11.17 -0.11
C TYR A 330 11.18 11.56 -0.13
N PRO A 331 11.77 11.89 1.04
CA PRO A 331 13.19 12.25 1.13
C PRO A 331 14.13 11.16 0.60
N ASP A 332 15.14 11.56 -0.17
CA ASP A 332 16.16 10.67 -0.74
C ASP A 332 15.63 9.59 -1.70
N ALA A 333 14.40 9.72 -2.21
CA ALA A 333 13.85 8.81 -3.21
C ALA A 333 14.74 8.70 -4.46
N ASN A 334 15.15 7.47 -4.79
CA ASN A 334 15.97 7.16 -5.96
C ASN A 334 15.16 6.81 -7.22
N GLN A 335 13.87 6.49 -7.04
CA GLN A 335 12.90 6.17 -8.07
C GLN A 335 11.87 7.29 -8.17
N LYS A 336 11.41 7.58 -9.38
CA LYS A 336 10.47 8.69 -9.69
C LYS A 336 9.37 8.26 -10.66
N GLN A 337 9.10 6.96 -10.76
CA GLN A 337 7.96 6.44 -11.52
C GLN A 337 6.67 7.05 -10.99
N ASP A 338 5.79 7.52 -11.87
CA ASP A 338 4.42 7.88 -11.49
C ASP A 338 3.60 6.59 -11.48
N ASP A 339 3.63 5.88 -10.34
CA ASP A 339 3.04 4.55 -10.19
C ASP A 339 1.54 4.55 -10.55
N VAL A 340 0.78 5.52 -10.05
CA VAL A 340 -0.65 5.66 -10.30
C VAL A 340 -0.89 5.88 -11.79
N ALA A 341 -0.11 6.72 -12.47
CA ALA A 341 -0.24 6.90 -13.92
C ALA A 341 0.14 5.64 -14.72
N ILE A 342 1.15 4.88 -14.29
CA ILE A 342 1.54 3.62 -14.95
C ILE A 342 0.41 2.58 -14.82
N ILE A 343 -0.10 2.35 -13.61
CA ILE A 343 -1.21 1.41 -13.39
C ILE A 343 -2.46 1.88 -14.14
N ALA A 344 -2.78 3.18 -14.09
CA ALA A 344 -3.91 3.74 -14.81
C ALA A 344 -3.76 3.65 -16.34
N THR A 345 -2.54 3.66 -16.88
CA THR A 345 -2.31 3.43 -18.32
C THR A 345 -2.69 2.00 -18.71
N ASN A 346 -2.42 1.03 -17.84
CA ASN A 346 -2.68 -0.38 -18.08
C ASN A 346 -4.13 -0.79 -17.81
N MET A 347 -4.76 -0.22 -16.77
CA MET A 347 -6.08 -0.65 -16.29
C MET A 347 -7.18 0.41 -16.49
N GLY A 348 -6.81 1.68 -16.66
CA GLY A 348 -7.73 2.81 -16.58
C GLY A 348 -8.10 3.16 -15.13
N TYR A 349 -8.56 4.39 -14.92
CA TYR A 349 -9.16 4.80 -13.65
C TYR A 349 -10.57 4.26 -13.50
N ARG A 350 -10.96 4.01 -12.26
CA ARG A 350 -12.36 3.80 -11.88
C ARG A 350 -13.18 5.06 -12.18
N PRO A 351 -14.43 4.93 -12.67
CA PRO A 351 -15.35 6.07 -12.74
C PRO A 351 -15.70 6.62 -11.36
N ASP A 352 -15.87 7.94 -11.27
CA ASP A 352 -16.41 8.67 -10.12
C ASP A 352 -17.72 8.04 -9.60
N ASP A 353 -17.88 7.94 -8.29
CA ASP A 353 -19.10 7.46 -7.64
C ASP A 353 -19.97 8.58 -7.04
N HIS A 354 -19.37 9.71 -6.67
CA HIS A 354 -20.09 10.89 -6.19
C HIS A 354 -19.70 12.17 -6.95
N GLY A 355 -20.58 13.17 -6.90
CA GLY A 355 -20.31 14.47 -7.52
C GLY A 355 -19.60 15.43 -6.56
N LYS A 356 -18.75 16.32 -7.10
CA LYS A 356 -17.92 17.27 -6.33
C LYS A 356 -18.52 18.63 -5.99
N THR A 357 -19.77 18.90 -6.37
CA THR A 357 -20.41 20.21 -6.22
C THR A 357 -21.67 20.12 -5.38
N LEU A 358 -22.13 21.25 -4.82
CA LEU A 358 -23.37 21.32 -4.05
C LEU A 358 -24.60 20.86 -4.87
N THR A 359 -24.59 21.08 -6.19
CA THR A 359 -25.69 20.71 -7.09
C THR A 359 -25.67 19.23 -7.50
N THR A 360 -24.50 18.59 -7.40
CA THR A 360 -24.31 17.17 -7.72
C THR A 360 -24.10 16.32 -6.47
N ALA A 361 -24.38 16.87 -5.29
CA ALA A 361 -24.11 16.22 -4.02
C ALA A 361 -25.00 14.97 -3.85
N THR A 362 -24.41 13.87 -3.40
CA THR A 362 -25.12 12.62 -3.13
C THR A 362 -25.86 12.73 -1.79
N PRO A 363 -27.17 12.45 -1.71
CA PRO A 363 -27.86 12.45 -0.42
C PRO A 363 -27.30 11.38 0.52
N LEU A 364 -26.97 11.76 1.77
CA LEU A 364 -26.74 10.77 2.82
C LEU A 364 -28.06 10.08 3.18
N VAL A 365 -27.98 8.78 3.44
CA VAL A 365 -29.09 8.02 4.00
C VAL A 365 -29.09 8.20 5.51
N VAL A 366 -30.05 8.99 5.99
CA VAL A 366 -30.29 9.26 7.42
C VAL A 366 -31.60 8.60 7.83
N ASN A 367 -31.60 7.80 8.91
CA ASN A 367 -32.83 7.18 9.41
C ASN A 367 -33.69 8.18 10.22
N ALA A 368 -34.91 7.78 10.59
CA ALA A 368 -35.84 8.64 11.34
C ALA A 368 -35.35 9.07 12.74
N ALA A 369 -34.37 8.35 13.30
CA ALA A 369 -33.71 8.70 14.56
C ALA A 369 -32.47 9.59 14.35
N GLY A 370 -32.22 10.05 13.12
CA GLY A 370 -31.08 10.90 12.78
C GLY A 370 -29.77 10.14 12.64
N THR A 371 -29.79 8.80 12.56
CA THR A 371 -28.57 7.99 12.43
C THR A 371 -28.12 7.88 10.98
N ILE A 372 -26.82 8.10 10.76
CA ILE A 372 -26.10 7.80 9.51
C ILE A 372 -25.32 6.51 9.75
N ALA A 373 -25.60 5.47 8.96
CA ALA A 373 -24.94 4.18 9.07
C ALA A 373 -24.35 3.76 7.72
N ALA A 374 -23.19 3.11 7.77
CA ALA A 374 -22.51 2.50 6.64
C ALA A 374 -22.10 1.08 7.00
N THR A 375 -22.20 0.16 6.05
CA THR A 375 -21.57 -1.18 6.13
C THR A 375 -20.19 -1.13 5.51
N ASN A 376 -19.30 -2.02 5.95
CA ASN A 376 -17.93 -2.15 5.44
C ASN A 376 -17.69 -3.60 4.91
N PRO A 377 -16.58 -3.89 4.23
CA PRO A 377 -16.32 -5.22 3.68
C PRO A 377 -16.33 -6.38 4.68
N GLU A 378 -16.08 -6.13 5.97
CA GLU A 378 -16.17 -7.14 7.04
C GLU A 378 -17.63 -7.51 7.38
N THR A 379 -18.54 -6.54 7.31
CA THR A 379 -19.95 -6.71 7.70
C THR A 379 -20.91 -6.87 6.52
N ASP A 380 -20.48 -6.51 5.31
CA ASP A 380 -21.22 -6.60 4.05
C ASP A 380 -20.24 -6.88 2.89
N PRO A 381 -19.67 -8.11 2.82
CA PRO A 381 -18.58 -8.46 1.89
C PRO A 381 -18.94 -8.33 0.41
N PHE A 382 -20.23 -8.30 0.08
CA PHE A 382 -20.71 -8.12 -1.30
C PHE A 382 -21.22 -6.71 -1.59
N ASN A 383 -21.06 -5.78 -0.64
CA ASN A 383 -21.52 -4.40 -0.75
C ASN A 383 -23.01 -4.30 -1.16
N SER A 384 -23.86 -5.11 -0.53
CA SER A 384 -25.30 -5.15 -0.79
C SER A 384 -26.00 -3.86 -0.37
N ASN A 385 -25.43 -3.12 0.58
CA ASN A 385 -25.88 -1.79 0.98
C ASN A 385 -24.80 -0.74 0.63
N PRO A 386 -24.94 0.02 -0.47
CA PRO A 386 -23.96 1.01 -0.91
C PRO A 386 -24.07 2.36 -0.18
N ALA A 387 -24.98 2.51 0.79
CA ALA A 387 -25.23 3.81 1.41
C ALA A 387 -24.04 4.33 2.24
N ASN A 388 -23.86 5.66 2.21
CA ASN A 388 -22.96 6.41 3.10
C ASN A 388 -21.49 5.97 3.04
N LYS A 389 -20.99 5.64 1.85
CA LYS A 389 -19.59 5.30 1.57
C LYS A 389 -19.28 5.64 0.14
N GLY A 390 -18.00 5.81 -0.16
CA GLY A 390 -17.52 6.15 -1.51
C GLY A 390 -16.05 5.85 -1.67
N VAL A 391 -15.50 6.29 -2.80
CA VAL A 391 -14.10 6.07 -3.20
C VAL A 391 -13.53 7.37 -3.76
N ILE A 392 -12.49 7.88 -3.10
CA ILE A 392 -11.66 8.94 -3.68
C ILE A 392 -10.76 8.28 -4.73
N GLY A 393 -11.11 8.41 -6.01
CA GLY A 393 -10.48 7.67 -7.11
C GLY A 393 -9.32 8.39 -7.80
N LYS A 394 -9.16 9.70 -7.57
CA LYS A 394 -8.10 10.53 -8.17
C LYS A 394 -7.66 11.67 -7.25
N LEU A 395 -6.46 12.20 -7.51
CA LEU A 395 -5.84 13.31 -6.76
C LEU A 395 -6.76 14.53 -6.51
N ASN A 396 -7.60 14.88 -7.50
CA ASN A 396 -8.49 16.04 -7.44
C ASN A 396 -9.96 15.65 -7.23
N ASP A 397 -10.20 14.40 -6.85
CA ASP A 397 -11.52 13.91 -6.53
C ASP A 397 -11.98 14.46 -5.18
N VAL A 398 -13.27 14.81 -5.12
CA VAL A 398 -13.94 15.34 -3.94
C VAL A 398 -15.36 14.82 -3.99
N ASP A 399 -15.74 14.09 -2.96
CA ASP A 399 -17.10 13.57 -2.85
C ASP A 399 -17.93 14.52 -2.01
N MET A 400 -18.98 15.09 -2.62
CA MET A 400 -19.93 15.95 -1.94
C MET A 400 -21.18 15.17 -1.58
N PHE A 401 -21.58 15.25 -0.32
CA PHE A 401 -22.83 14.71 0.19
C PHE A 401 -23.75 15.81 0.70
N THR A 402 -25.06 15.55 0.73
CA THR A 402 -26.06 16.46 1.32
C THR A 402 -26.97 15.75 2.31
N PHE A 403 -27.40 16.47 3.34
CA PHE A 403 -28.34 15.97 4.34
C PHE A 403 -29.09 17.12 5.01
N TYR A 404 -30.20 16.79 5.69
CA TYR A 404 -30.92 17.72 6.57
C TYR A 404 -30.60 17.41 8.03
N ALA A 405 -30.55 18.45 8.85
CA ALA A 405 -30.46 18.34 10.30
C ALA A 405 -31.45 19.33 10.94
N GLY A 406 -32.08 18.90 12.04
CA GLY A 406 -32.76 19.79 12.98
C GLY A 406 -31.76 20.68 13.73
N ALA A 407 -32.27 21.66 14.47
CA ALA A 407 -31.43 22.54 15.28
C ALA A 407 -30.81 21.73 16.42
N GLY A 408 -29.49 21.57 16.43
CA GLY A 408 -28.81 20.74 17.41
C GLY A 408 -27.49 20.18 16.90
N ALA A 409 -27.10 19.03 17.43
CA ALA A 409 -25.82 18.40 17.15
C ALA A 409 -25.79 17.72 15.78
N VAL A 410 -24.65 17.86 15.11
CA VAL A 410 -24.20 17.06 13.96
C VAL A 410 -22.87 16.44 14.37
N ASN A 411 -22.82 15.11 14.44
CA ASN A 411 -21.62 14.33 14.75
C ASN A 411 -21.40 13.31 13.63
N ILE A 412 -20.37 13.49 12.81
CA ILE A 412 -20.09 12.63 11.67
C ILE A 412 -18.64 12.21 11.71
N THR A 413 -18.41 10.91 11.63
CA THR A 413 -17.09 10.31 11.46
C THR A 413 -16.99 9.76 10.04
N VAL A 414 -15.90 10.09 9.36
CA VAL A 414 -15.53 9.53 8.06
C VAL A 414 -14.26 8.71 8.27
N THR A 415 -14.36 7.39 8.12
CA THR A 415 -13.25 6.45 8.36
C THR A 415 -12.77 5.85 7.03
N PRO A 416 -11.45 5.78 6.76
CA PRO A 416 -10.89 5.07 5.62
C PRO A 416 -11.16 3.55 5.63
N ALA A 417 -10.64 2.86 4.61
CA ALA A 417 -10.78 1.42 4.43
C ALA A 417 -10.40 0.56 5.65
N TRP A 418 -9.49 1.03 6.52
CA TRP A 418 -9.12 0.32 7.75
C TRP A 418 -10.27 0.10 8.74
N ASP A 419 -11.43 0.73 8.54
CA ASP A 419 -12.65 0.48 9.31
C ASP A 419 -13.11 -0.98 9.27
N ALA A 420 -12.85 -1.68 8.15
CA ALA A 420 -13.03 -3.12 8.07
C ALA A 420 -11.74 -3.83 8.49
N PHE A 421 -11.88 -4.90 9.27
CA PHE A 421 -10.75 -5.66 9.82
C PHE A 421 -9.79 -4.73 10.58
N TYR A 422 -10.34 -3.92 11.49
CA TYR A 422 -9.58 -2.86 12.14
C TYR A 422 -8.34 -3.37 12.88
N HIS A 423 -7.22 -2.71 12.61
CA HIS A 423 -5.97 -2.89 13.36
C HIS A 423 -5.55 -1.56 14.01
N ASN A 424 -5.03 -1.63 15.24
CA ASN A 424 -4.47 -0.46 15.94
C ASN A 424 -3.02 -0.14 15.50
N ASN A 425 -2.47 -0.94 14.61
CA ASN A 425 -1.19 -0.77 13.93
C ASN A 425 -1.28 -1.42 12.55
N GLN A 426 -0.39 -1.08 11.62
CA GLN A 426 -0.33 -1.74 10.30
C GLN A 426 -1.69 -1.75 9.57
N ARG A 427 -2.43 -0.64 9.71
CA ARG A 427 -3.75 -0.45 9.10
C ARG A 427 -3.71 -0.65 7.58
N GLY A 428 -2.65 -0.22 6.92
CA GLY A 428 -2.41 -0.43 5.49
C GLY A 428 -3.56 0.10 4.63
N ALA A 429 -4.09 1.27 4.97
CA ALA A 429 -5.07 1.97 4.15
C ALA A 429 -4.39 3.13 3.43
N ASN A 430 -4.84 3.44 2.22
CA ASN A 430 -4.17 4.41 1.36
C ASN A 430 -4.70 5.83 1.62
N LEU A 431 -6.00 5.96 1.89
CA LEU A 431 -6.66 7.24 2.08
C LEU A 431 -6.39 7.88 3.46
N ASP A 432 -5.90 9.11 3.45
CA ASP A 432 -5.93 10.06 4.58
C ASP A 432 -7.00 11.15 4.29
N ILE A 433 -7.92 11.36 5.24
CA ILE A 433 -9.18 12.06 5.01
C ILE A 433 -9.19 13.46 5.60
N LYS A 434 -9.57 14.40 4.74
CA LYS A 434 -10.17 15.67 5.15
C LYS A 434 -11.68 15.66 4.94
N ALA A 435 -12.41 16.02 6.00
CA ALA A 435 -13.85 16.24 5.93
C ALA A 435 -14.20 17.71 6.18
N THR A 436 -15.08 18.29 5.36
CA THR A 436 -15.56 19.67 5.53
C THR A 436 -17.08 19.71 5.52
N LEU A 437 -17.66 20.28 6.57
CA LEU A 437 -19.09 20.58 6.69
C LEU A 437 -19.36 21.99 6.16
N TYR A 438 -20.32 22.13 5.25
CA TYR A 438 -20.80 23.40 4.73
C TYR A 438 -22.28 23.60 5.05
N ASP A 439 -22.68 24.86 5.20
CA ASP A 439 -24.10 25.24 5.22
C ASP A 439 -24.71 25.23 3.81
N TRP A 440 -26.00 25.52 3.72
CA TRP A 440 -26.75 25.51 2.46
C TRP A 440 -26.24 26.54 1.42
N ASN A 441 -25.52 27.58 1.85
CA ASN A 441 -24.91 28.59 0.97
C ASN A 441 -23.50 28.19 0.49
N GLY A 442 -22.99 27.03 0.91
CA GLY A 442 -21.62 26.61 0.66
C GLY A 442 -20.59 27.29 1.54
N LYS A 443 -21.00 27.90 2.67
CA LYS A 443 -20.06 28.44 3.65
C LYS A 443 -19.59 27.32 4.57
N VAL A 444 -18.27 27.23 4.79
CA VAL A 444 -17.68 26.28 5.73
C VAL A 444 -18.20 26.54 7.14
N VAL A 445 -18.77 25.50 7.75
CA VAL A 445 -19.13 25.41 9.16
C VAL A 445 -17.96 24.88 9.97
N GLN A 446 -17.36 23.78 9.52
CA GLN A 446 -16.22 23.13 10.15
C GLN A 446 -15.40 22.36 9.10
N ALA A 447 -14.08 22.34 9.24
CA ALA A 447 -13.18 21.51 8.44
C ALA A 447 -12.24 20.75 9.38
N ILE A 448 -12.05 19.46 9.13
CA ILE A 448 -11.24 18.55 9.94
C ILE A 448 -10.25 17.83 9.04
N ASP A 449 -8.98 17.92 9.39
CA ASP A 449 -7.80 17.46 8.66
C ASP A 449 -6.75 17.06 9.72
N PRO A 450 -6.93 15.92 10.39
CA PRO A 450 -6.11 15.56 11.54
C PRO A 450 -4.69 15.19 11.10
N LEU A 451 -3.69 15.57 11.89
CA LEU A 451 -2.29 15.29 11.56
C LEU A 451 -1.76 14.02 12.21
N ASP A 452 -2.52 13.40 13.11
CA ASP A 452 -2.16 12.23 13.91
C ASP A 452 -3.10 11.03 13.73
N GLU A 453 -4.07 11.14 12.82
CA GLU A 453 -5.11 10.15 12.52
C GLU A 453 -5.61 10.35 11.08
N THR A 454 -5.98 9.28 10.39
CA THR A 454 -6.43 9.34 8.98
C THR A 454 -7.96 9.36 8.80
N LYS A 455 -8.72 9.20 9.89
CA LYS A 455 -10.17 9.47 9.90
C LYS A 455 -10.45 10.92 10.29
N ALA A 456 -11.54 11.48 9.77
CA ALA A 456 -12.02 12.79 10.17
C ALA A 456 -13.27 12.68 11.06
N VAL A 457 -13.29 13.42 12.18
CA VAL A 457 -14.43 13.47 13.11
C VAL A 457 -14.96 14.90 13.19
N LEU A 458 -16.12 15.14 12.60
CA LEU A 458 -16.87 16.39 12.67
C LEU A 458 -17.80 16.38 13.89
N SER A 459 -17.81 17.48 14.63
CA SER A 459 -18.74 17.70 15.74
C SER A 459 -19.08 19.19 15.79
N ALA A 460 -20.33 19.50 15.47
CA ALA A 460 -20.84 20.86 15.39
C ALA A 460 -22.26 20.95 15.98
N THR A 461 -22.63 22.14 16.47
CA THR A 461 -24.02 22.49 16.75
C THR A 461 -24.51 23.46 15.69
N VAL A 462 -25.59 23.13 15.01
CA VAL A 462 -26.05 23.84 13.82
C VAL A 462 -27.54 24.22 13.93
N PRO A 463 -27.99 25.30 13.29
CA PRO A 463 -29.42 25.56 13.08
C PRO A 463 -30.10 24.44 12.28
N ALA A 464 -31.44 24.40 12.32
CA ALA A 464 -32.17 23.52 11.43
C ALA A 464 -31.96 23.94 9.97
N GLY A 465 -31.61 23.00 9.10
CA GLY A 465 -31.35 23.32 7.70
C GLY A 465 -30.74 22.18 6.90
N GLN A 466 -30.44 22.49 5.64
CA GLN A 466 -29.68 21.64 4.75
C GLN A 466 -28.18 21.91 4.90
N TYR A 467 -27.40 20.84 4.87
CA TYR A 467 -25.95 20.87 4.99
C TYR A 467 -25.31 20.02 3.90
N TYR A 468 -24.02 20.26 3.70
CA TYR A 468 -23.19 19.48 2.80
C TYR A 468 -21.92 18.99 3.50
N LEU A 469 -21.50 17.77 3.19
CA LEU A 469 -20.27 17.17 3.67
C LEU A 469 -19.38 16.91 2.46
N SER A 470 -18.18 17.50 2.41
CA SER A 470 -17.16 17.08 1.44
C SER A 470 -16.18 16.11 2.07
N VAL A 471 -15.84 15.05 1.36
CA VAL A 471 -14.75 14.12 1.67
C VAL A 471 -13.66 14.27 0.60
N LYS A 472 -12.40 14.35 1.02
CA LYS A 472 -11.25 14.48 0.11
C LYS A 472 -10.02 13.79 0.70
N GLY A 473 -9.22 13.17 -0.17
CA GLY A 473 -7.86 12.73 0.14
C GLY A 473 -6.86 13.88 0.37
N VAL A 474 -6.08 13.79 1.44
CA VAL A 474 -5.06 14.78 1.82
C VAL A 474 -3.71 14.13 2.13
N GLY A 475 -2.63 14.91 2.03
CA GLY A 475 -1.32 14.51 2.53
C GLY A 475 -1.14 15.01 3.96
N ASN A 476 -0.04 14.62 4.58
CA ASN A 476 0.23 14.93 5.98
C ASN A 476 1.53 15.72 6.12
N SER A 477 1.54 16.78 6.94
CA SER A 477 2.73 17.61 7.15
C SER A 477 3.65 17.14 8.28
N VAL A 478 3.16 16.30 9.19
CA VAL A 478 3.93 15.73 10.32
C VAL A 478 4.73 14.51 9.85
N THR A 479 4.07 13.58 9.15
CA THR A 479 4.73 12.58 8.33
C THR A 479 4.63 13.04 6.88
N PRO A 480 5.66 13.67 6.29
CA PRO A 480 5.57 14.35 4.99
C PRO A 480 5.38 13.42 3.79
N TYR A 481 4.18 12.88 3.62
CA TYR A 481 3.66 12.33 2.37
C TYR A 481 2.67 13.31 1.74
N SER A 482 2.61 13.31 0.40
CA SER A 482 1.75 14.21 -0.34
C SER A 482 0.33 13.67 -0.49
N THR A 483 -0.54 14.45 -1.13
CA THR A 483 -1.92 14.03 -1.47
C THR A 483 -1.96 13.02 -2.62
N TYR A 484 -0.82 12.63 -3.20
CA TYR A 484 -0.71 11.97 -4.51
C TYR A 484 -1.53 10.68 -4.62
N ASP A 485 -1.33 9.75 -3.69
CA ASP A 485 -2.07 8.48 -3.61
C ASP A 485 -2.89 8.39 -2.31
N SER A 486 -3.34 9.54 -1.79
CA SER A 486 -4.35 9.57 -0.74
C SER A 486 -5.72 9.30 -1.36
N LEU A 487 -5.88 8.09 -1.89
CA LEU A 487 -6.99 7.59 -2.67
C LEU A 487 -7.51 6.33 -1.99
N GLY A 488 -8.77 5.96 -2.24
CA GLY A 488 -9.32 4.73 -1.67
C GLY A 488 -10.71 4.90 -1.05
N GLN A 489 -11.16 3.86 -0.37
CA GLN A 489 -12.51 3.75 0.16
C GLN A 489 -12.66 4.45 1.52
N TYR A 490 -13.85 5.00 1.77
CA TYR A 490 -14.23 5.51 3.09
C TYR A 490 -15.68 5.19 3.45
N PHE A 491 -15.99 5.26 4.74
CA PHE A 491 -17.30 5.00 5.33
C PHE A 491 -17.73 6.17 6.22
N ILE A 492 -18.97 6.63 6.04
CA ILE A 492 -19.56 7.75 6.78
C ILE A 492 -20.55 7.19 7.80
N ARG A 493 -20.31 7.47 9.09
CA ARG A 493 -21.22 7.12 10.19
C ARG A 493 -21.42 8.30 11.11
N GLY A 494 -22.54 8.36 11.80
CA GLY A 494 -22.78 9.46 12.72
C GLY A 494 -24.23 9.64 13.11
N THR A 495 -24.50 10.81 13.68
CA THR A 495 -25.84 11.26 14.05
C THR A 495 -26.03 12.73 13.70
N VAL A 496 -27.25 13.05 13.30
CA VAL A 496 -27.74 14.42 13.15
C VAL A 496 -29.00 14.56 13.99
N THR A 497 -29.29 15.77 14.45
CA THR A 497 -30.58 16.03 15.10
C THR A 497 -31.70 15.79 14.07
N PRO A 498 -32.71 14.94 14.36
CA PRO A 498 -33.79 14.61 13.41
C PRO A 498 -34.63 15.81 12.96
#